data_AF-A0A3A9ZXP6-F1
#
_entry.id   AF-A0A3A9ZXP6-F1
#
_cell.length_a   1.000
_cell.length_b   1.000
_cell.length_c   1.000
_cell.angle_alpha   90.00
_cell.angle_beta   90.00
_cell.angle_gamma   90.00
#
_symmetry.space_group_name_H-M   'P 1'
#
loop_
_entity.id
_entity.type
_entity.pdbx_description
1 polymer ?
#
loop_
_entity_poly.entity_id
_entity_poly.type
_entity_poly.pdbx_seq_one_letter_code
_entity_poly.pdbx_strand_id
1 'polypeptide(L)'
;MDWLRRLLGGGGRVHLDPQRQQALLRDVQHRYGAATRVRFPEQVDAVTSTLDGDDGLVVAARILCQVADEAHADLQAQAHDIHVRTGRRLLVHRRNYRPLWREAGPALRWPLFALPSGFHPYVQVAAAVTVAGSQASRLDRVTDPNPLLVHLFEVLDLTTAGWEYGRVRVDTDAAALADRMITTAGQVLAAMDDPPRLPPAMRELMRRNNTLDVHDPSGPRVVGGFNLGARLREQLLV
;
A
#
# COMPACT_ATOMS: atom_id res chain seq x y z
N MET A 1 19.49 11.65 36.69
CA MET A 1 18.50 12.69 36.33
C MET A 1 18.22 12.77 34.82
N ASP A 2 18.86 11.95 33.96
CA ASP A 2 18.68 11.99 32.49
C ASP A 2 17.45 11.23 31.96
N TRP A 3 16.86 10.33 32.76
CA TRP A 3 15.71 9.54 32.32
C TRP A 3 14.41 10.36 32.26
N LEU A 4 14.22 11.29 33.20
CA LEU A 4 13.07 12.20 33.25
C LEU A 4 13.11 13.30 32.17
N ARG A 5 14.30 13.72 31.73
CA ARG A 5 14.44 14.63 30.56
C ARG A 5 14.10 13.93 29.23
N ARG A 6 14.37 12.63 29.09
CA ARG A 6 13.89 11.86 27.93
C ARG A 6 12.37 11.67 27.94
N LEU A 7 11.78 11.48 29.12
CA LEU A 7 10.34 11.23 29.28
C LEU A 7 9.46 12.48 29.18
N LEU A 8 9.99 13.67 29.51
CA LEU A 8 9.22 14.92 29.56
C LEU A 8 9.66 16.01 28.56
N GLY A 9 10.71 15.80 27.76
CA GLY A 9 11.16 16.85 26.83
C GLY A 9 12.29 16.50 25.86
N GLY A 10 12.57 15.22 25.61
CA GLY A 10 13.75 14.78 24.84
C GLY A 10 13.48 14.28 23.42
N GLY A 11 12.20 14.15 23.01
CA GLY A 11 11.85 13.96 21.61
C GLY A 11 11.77 15.34 20.97
N GLY A 12 12.72 15.67 20.08
CA GLY A 12 12.72 16.96 19.37
C GLY A 12 11.31 17.25 18.85
N ARG A 13 10.77 18.43 19.19
CA ARG A 13 9.42 18.84 18.78
C ARG A 13 9.30 18.67 17.27
N VAL A 14 8.49 17.68 16.87
CA VAL A 14 8.06 17.54 15.48
C VAL A 14 7.20 18.77 15.18
N HIS A 15 7.68 19.63 14.29
CA HIS A 15 6.89 20.74 13.80
C HIS A 15 6.12 20.26 12.57
N LEU A 16 4.86 19.92 12.78
CA LEU A 16 3.93 19.55 11.71
C LEU A 16 3.21 20.80 11.22
N ASP A 17 3.31 21.07 9.92
CA ASP A 17 2.62 22.18 9.27
C ASP A 17 1.50 21.65 8.36
N PRO A 18 0.22 21.77 8.77
CA PRO A 18 -0.92 21.32 7.97
C PRO A 18 -1.00 21.99 6.59
N GLN A 19 -0.55 23.24 6.45
CA GLN A 19 -0.57 23.94 5.16
C GLN A 19 0.47 23.34 4.21
N ARG A 20 1.68 23.09 4.71
CA ARG A 20 2.72 22.39 3.96
C ARG A 20 2.31 20.98 3.58
N GLN A 21 1.72 20.21 4.50
CA GLN A 21 1.20 18.87 4.22
C GLN A 21 0.15 18.90 3.10
N GLN A 22 -0.77 19.87 3.15
CA GLN A 22 -1.79 20.00 2.12
C GLN A 22 -1.21 20.44 0.76
N ALA A 23 -0.17 21.27 0.77
CA ALA A 23 0.56 21.67 -0.44
C ALA A 23 1.32 20.48 -1.05
N LEU A 24 2.05 19.71 -0.23
CA LEU A 24 2.74 18.48 -0.65
C LEU A 24 1.78 17.46 -1.25
N LEU A 25 0.64 17.23 -0.60
CA LEU A 25 -0.38 16.29 -1.09
C LEU A 25 -0.88 16.69 -2.49
N ARG A 26 -1.21 17.98 -2.70
CA ARG A 26 -1.65 18.48 -4.01
C ARG A 26 -0.54 18.39 -5.06
N ASP A 27 0.69 18.71 -4.69
CA ASP A 27 1.84 18.65 -5.59
C ASP A 27 2.06 17.22 -6.11
N VAL A 28 2.06 16.25 -5.19
CA VAL A 28 2.19 14.82 -5.50
C VAL A 28 1.02 14.29 -6.34
N GLN A 29 -0.19 14.77 -6.06
CA GLN A 29 -1.40 14.37 -6.79
C GLN A 29 -1.41 14.88 -8.23
N HIS A 30 -0.93 16.10 -8.48
CA HIS A 30 -1.05 16.75 -9.80
C HIS A 30 0.17 16.59 -10.72
N ARG A 31 1.38 16.43 -10.17
CA ARG A 31 2.62 16.42 -10.98
C ARG A 31 3.07 15.04 -11.47
N TYR A 32 2.53 13.98 -10.88
CA TYR A 32 2.99 12.62 -11.11
C TYR A 32 1.84 11.70 -11.50
N GLY A 33 2.15 10.54 -12.08
CA GLY A 33 1.19 9.53 -12.52
C GLY A 33 1.24 9.26 -14.02
N ALA A 34 0.20 8.62 -14.54
CA ALA A 34 0.16 8.08 -15.91
C ALA A 34 0.26 9.14 -17.02
N ALA A 35 -0.14 10.39 -16.75
CA ALA A 35 -0.04 11.48 -17.73
C ALA A 35 1.41 11.98 -17.93
N THR A 36 2.32 11.61 -17.04
CA THR A 36 3.71 12.05 -17.06
C THR A 36 4.55 11.14 -17.95
N ARG A 37 5.37 11.73 -18.85
CA ARG A 37 6.21 10.98 -19.81
C ARG A 37 7.48 10.35 -19.22
N VAL A 38 7.67 10.49 -17.91
CA VAL A 38 8.82 9.98 -17.15
C VAL A 38 8.52 8.54 -16.73
N ARG A 39 9.54 7.68 -16.65
CA ARG A 39 9.32 6.26 -16.27
C ARG A 39 8.85 6.17 -14.82
N PHE A 40 8.03 5.17 -14.48
CA PHE A 40 7.51 5.04 -13.12
C PHE A 40 8.59 4.99 -12.03
N PRO A 41 9.71 4.26 -12.18
CA PRO A 41 10.78 4.29 -11.17
C PRO A 41 11.33 5.69 -10.91
N GLU A 42 11.56 6.47 -11.97
CA GLU A 42 12.06 7.85 -11.87
C GLU A 42 11.03 8.77 -11.20
N GLN A 43 9.73 8.56 -11.46
CA GLN A 43 8.67 9.29 -10.77
C GLN A 43 8.59 8.90 -9.29
N VAL A 44 8.77 7.63 -8.95
CA VAL A 44 8.80 7.15 -7.56
C VAL A 44 9.91 7.87 -6.78
N ASP A 45 11.13 7.91 -7.33
CA ASP A 45 12.27 8.56 -6.69
C ASP A 45 12.01 10.06 -6.48
N ALA A 46 11.42 10.74 -7.47
CA ALA A 46 11.06 12.15 -7.37
C ALA A 46 9.97 12.42 -6.31
N VAL A 47 8.94 11.59 -6.23
CA VAL A 47 7.89 11.69 -5.20
C VAL A 47 8.47 11.40 -3.82
N THR A 48 9.30 10.36 -3.67
CA THR A 48 9.98 10.03 -2.42
C THR A 48 10.84 11.19 -1.93
N SER A 49 11.60 11.84 -2.81
CA SER A 49 12.38 13.04 -2.46
C SER A 49 11.50 14.23 -2.09
N THR A 50 10.33 14.38 -2.73
CA THR A 50 9.36 15.46 -2.41
C THR A 50 8.74 15.27 -1.03
N LEU A 51 8.52 14.01 -0.63
CA LEU A 51 7.93 13.61 0.65
C LEU A 51 8.98 13.38 1.75
N ASP A 52 10.17 13.96 1.63
CA ASP A 52 11.19 13.84 2.69
C ASP A 52 10.82 14.67 3.94
N GLY A 53 11.20 14.15 5.11
CA GLY A 53 10.92 14.74 6.42
C GLY A 53 9.54 14.43 7.02
N ASP A 54 9.27 14.99 8.19
CA ASP A 54 8.12 14.62 9.04
C ASP A 54 6.75 14.98 8.39
N ASP A 55 6.62 16.15 7.77
CA ASP A 55 5.40 16.50 7.02
C ASP A 55 5.17 15.55 5.84
N GLY A 56 6.24 15.17 5.16
CA GLY A 56 6.19 14.23 4.04
C GLY A 56 5.81 12.82 4.49
N LEU A 57 6.26 12.39 5.67
CA LEU A 57 5.86 11.13 6.30
C LEU A 57 4.36 11.12 6.66
N VAL A 58 3.82 12.23 7.20
CA VAL A 58 2.37 12.36 7.44
C VAL A 58 1.59 12.30 6.13
N VAL A 59 2.07 12.95 5.07
CA VAL A 59 1.45 12.91 3.74
C VAL A 59 1.52 11.50 3.15
N ALA A 60 2.64 10.79 3.27
CA ALA A 60 2.80 9.42 2.82
C ALA A 60 1.79 8.47 3.52
N ALA A 61 1.63 8.61 4.84
CA ALA A 61 0.61 7.87 5.58
C ALA A 61 -0.81 8.21 5.08
N ARG A 62 -1.10 9.49 4.88
CA ARG A 62 -2.40 9.95 4.36
C ARG A 62 -2.72 9.40 2.96
N ILE A 63 -1.74 9.32 2.06
CA ILE A 63 -1.90 8.73 0.72
C ILE A 63 -2.33 7.26 0.85
N LEU A 64 -1.67 6.48 1.70
CA LEU A 64 -2.00 5.07 1.91
C LEU A 64 -3.40 4.88 2.50
N CYS A 65 -3.77 5.67 3.51
CA CYS A 65 -5.12 5.65 4.09
C CYS A 65 -6.18 5.95 3.02
N GLN A 66 -5.98 7.04 2.25
CA GLN A 66 -6.93 7.48 1.24
C GLN A 66 -7.10 6.43 0.13
N VAL A 67 -6.01 5.83 -0.34
CA VAL A 67 -6.07 4.77 -1.35
C VAL A 67 -6.82 3.54 -0.83
N ALA A 68 -6.58 3.14 0.42
CA ALA A 68 -7.28 2.01 1.03
C ALA A 68 -8.79 2.28 1.20
N ASP A 69 -9.15 3.47 1.71
CA ASP A 69 -10.55 3.88 1.89
C ASP A 69 -11.31 3.97 0.56
N GLU A 70 -10.71 4.58 -0.45
CA GLU A 70 -11.33 4.72 -1.77
C GLU A 70 -11.45 3.38 -2.48
N ALA A 71 -10.45 2.50 -2.38
CA ALA A 71 -10.53 1.15 -2.95
C ALA A 71 -11.60 0.30 -2.25
N HIS A 72 -11.77 0.45 -0.94
CA HIS A 72 -12.85 -0.19 -0.20
C HIS A 72 -14.22 0.31 -0.70
N ALA A 73 -14.38 1.62 -0.83
CA ALA A 73 -15.62 2.24 -1.29
C ALA A 73 -15.97 1.83 -2.74
N ASP A 74 -14.98 1.79 -3.64
CA ASP A 74 -15.20 1.33 -5.02
C ASP A 74 -15.63 -0.14 -5.06
N LEU A 75 -15.02 -1.02 -4.25
CA LEU A 75 -15.47 -2.42 -4.17
C LEU A 75 -16.89 -2.57 -3.60
N GLN A 76 -17.28 -1.74 -2.63
CA GLN A 76 -18.66 -1.70 -2.14
C GLN A 76 -19.64 -1.27 -3.25
N ALA A 77 -19.29 -0.25 -4.03
CA ALA A 77 -20.10 0.20 -5.16
C ALA A 77 -20.23 -0.90 -6.22
N GLN A 78 -19.11 -1.54 -6.61
CA GLN A 78 -19.12 -2.66 -7.56
C GLN A 78 -19.97 -3.84 -7.07
N ALA A 79 -19.87 -4.20 -5.79
CA ALA A 79 -20.68 -5.26 -5.18
C ALA A 79 -22.17 -4.92 -5.19
N HIS A 80 -22.52 -3.65 -4.91
CA HIS A 80 -23.89 -3.16 -5.00
C HIS A 80 -24.42 -3.23 -6.44
N ASP A 81 -23.65 -2.78 -7.43
CA ASP A 81 -24.03 -2.83 -8.85
C ASP A 81 -24.24 -4.26 -9.36
N ILE A 82 -23.43 -5.22 -8.88
CA ILE A 82 -23.64 -6.64 -9.19
C ILE A 82 -24.93 -7.13 -8.55
N HIS A 83 -25.21 -6.74 -7.30
CA HIS A 83 -26.45 -7.11 -6.63
C HIS A 83 -27.68 -6.56 -7.35
N VAL A 84 -27.67 -5.29 -7.75
CA VAL A 84 -28.78 -4.68 -8.50
C VAL A 84 -29.03 -5.40 -9.83
N ARG A 85 -27.97 -5.77 -10.56
CA ARG A 85 -28.11 -6.41 -11.88
C ARG A 85 -28.47 -7.90 -11.83
N THR A 86 -28.06 -8.61 -10.78
CA THR A 86 -28.10 -10.09 -10.75
C THR A 86 -28.89 -10.68 -9.58
N GLY A 87 -29.28 -9.86 -8.60
CA GLY A 87 -29.84 -10.30 -7.32
C GLY A 87 -28.82 -10.93 -6.36
N ARG A 88 -27.58 -11.21 -6.80
CA ARG A 88 -26.54 -11.85 -5.98
C ARG A 88 -25.90 -10.84 -5.03
N ARG A 89 -25.97 -11.10 -3.72
CA ARG A 89 -25.30 -10.28 -2.71
C ARG A 89 -23.86 -10.73 -2.52
N LEU A 90 -22.92 -9.83 -2.78
CA LEU A 90 -21.50 -10.04 -2.50
C LEU A 90 -21.13 -9.34 -1.19
N LEU A 91 -20.33 -9.99 -0.35
CA LEU A 91 -19.87 -9.42 0.92
C LEU A 91 -18.46 -8.84 0.76
N VAL A 92 -18.32 -7.55 1.03
CA VAL A 92 -17.03 -6.84 1.01
C VAL A 92 -16.49 -6.78 2.44
N HIS A 93 -15.50 -7.60 2.74
CA HIS A 93 -14.90 -7.66 4.08
C HIS A 93 -13.53 -6.97 4.10
N ARG A 94 -13.45 -5.81 4.74
CA ARG A 94 -12.27 -4.93 4.71
C ARG A 94 -10.98 -5.59 5.18
N ARG A 95 -11.04 -6.51 6.15
CA ARG A 95 -9.84 -7.21 6.68
C ARG A 95 -9.42 -8.43 5.86
N ASN A 96 -10.19 -8.80 4.83
CA ASN A 96 -9.93 -9.97 3.99
C ASN A 96 -10.79 -9.90 2.71
N TYR A 97 -10.23 -9.38 1.61
CA TYR A 97 -10.93 -9.27 0.33
C TYR A 97 -10.91 -10.57 -0.47
N ARG A 98 -10.08 -11.54 -0.10
CA ARG A 98 -9.85 -12.77 -0.87
C ARG A 98 -11.13 -13.57 -1.14
N PRO A 99 -12.08 -13.75 -0.20
CA PRO A 99 -13.34 -14.42 -0.48
C PRO A 99 -14.15 -13.74 -1.59
N LEU A 100 -14.25 -12.40 -1.55
CA LEU A 100 -14.93 -11.61 -2.58
C LEU A 100 -14.28 -11.83 -3.95
N TRP A 101 -12.95 -11.73 -4.01
CA TRP A 101 -12.20 -11.90 -5.25
C TRP A 101 -12.29 -13.32 -5.82
N ARG A 102 -12.27 -14.36 -4.98
CA ARG A 102 -12.53 -15.75 -5.44
C ARG A 102 -13.91 -15.91 -6.03
N GLU A 103 -14.90 -15.28 -5.41
CA GLU A 103 -16.30 -15.44 -5.78
C GLU A 103 -16.65 -14.67 -7.06
N ALA A 104 -16.12 -13.46 -7.21
CA ALA A 104 -16.56 -12.50 -8.23
C ALA A 104 -15.42 -11.88 -9.04
N GLY A 105 -14.17 -12.35 -8.90
CA GLY A 105 -12.98 -11.73 -9.50
C GLY A 105 -13.09 -11.34 -10.97
N PRO A 106 -13.59 -12.22 -11.87
CA PRO A 106 -13.80 -11.86 -13.28
C PRO A 106 -14.86 -10.77 -13.54
N ALA A 107 -15.76 -10.52 -12.58
CA ALA A 107 -16.80 -9.50 -12.65
C ALA A 107 -16.39 -8.19 -11.94
N LEU A 108 -15.28 -8.18 -11.21
CA LEU A 108 -14.75 -7.03 -10.50
C LEU A 108 -13.67 -6.35 -11.34
N ARG A 109 -13.68 -5.02 -11.35
CA ARG A 109 -12.58 -4.20 -11.84
C ARG A 109 -11.55 -4.04 -10.73
N TRP A 110 -10.28 -4.01 -11.11
CA TRP A 110 -9.21 -3.73 -10.15
C TRP A 110 -9.27 -2.26 -9.70
N PRO A 111 -9.48 -1.97 -8.40
CA PRO A 111 -9.82 -0.62 -7.94
C PRO A 111 -8.62 0.34 -7.99
N LEU A 112 -7.38 -0.15 -7.89
CA LEU A 112 -6.22 0.69 -7.59
C LEU A 112 -5.77 1.63 -8.71
N PHE A 113 -6.23 1.47 -9.96
CA PHE A 113 -5.81 2.34 -11.08
C PHE A 113 -6.71 3.55 -11.34
N ALA A 114 -7.94 3.55 -10.83
CA ALA A 114 -8.97 4.53 -11.21
C ALA A 114 -9.64 5.15 -9.99
N LEU A 115 -8.90 5.31 -8.90
CA LEU A 115 -9.40 5.88 -7.67
C LEU A 115 -9.62 7.41 -7.80
N PRO A 116 -10.67 7.98 -7.20
CA PRO A 116 -10.96 9.42 -7.25
C PRO A 116 -9.82 10.32 -6.73
N SER A 117 -8.99 9.81 -5.82
CA SER A 117 -7.78 10.48 -5.32
C SER A 117 -6.77 10.80 -6.41
N GLY A 118 -6.81 10.13 -7.57
CA GLY A 118 -5.84 10.33 -8.64
C GLY A 118 -4.43 9.80 -8.32
N PHE A 119 -4.27 9.04 -7.24
CA PHE A 119 -2.99 8.39 -6.93
C PHE A 119 -2.78 7.17 -7.81
N HIS A 120 -1.64 7.12 -8.49
CA HIS A 120 -1.24 5.98 -9.28
C HIS A 120 -0.52 4.94 -8.40
N PRO A 121 -0.90 3.64 -8.46
CA PRO A 121 -0.37 2.64 -7.56
C PRO A 121 1.14 2.45 -7.72
N TYR A 122 1.64 2.51 -8.94
CA TYR A 122 3.08 2.31 -9.21
C TYR A 122 3.92 3.57 -9.03
N VAL A 123 3.32 4.72 -8.67
CA VAL A 123 4.04 5.98 -8.48
C VAL A 123 3.82 6.49 -7.07
N GLN A 124 2.67 7.11 -6.79
CA GLN A 124 2.43 7.76 -5.50
C GLN A 124 2.32 6.75 -4.36
N VAL A 125 1.67 5.60 -4.57
CA VAL A 125 1.59 4.56 -3.52
C VAL A 125 2.96 3.93 -3.30
N ALA A 126 3.67 3.56 -4.35
CA ALA A 126 5.03 3.03 -4.24
C ALA A 126 5.97 4.00 -3.49
N ALA A 127 5.90 5.30 -3.79
CA ALA A 127 6.69 6.31 -3.11
C ALA A 127 6.27 6.51 -1.64
N ALA A 128 4.96 6.58 -1.36
CA ALA A 128 4.43 6.71 0.00
C ALA A 128 4.86 5.54 0.90
N VAL A 129 4.75 4.31 0.38
CA VAL A 129 5.23 3.09 1.06
C VAL A 129 6.73 3.20 1.34
N THR A 130 7.52 3.61 0.34
CA THR A 130 8.98 3.77 0.49
C THR A 130 9.33 4.78 1.59
N VAL A 131 8.65 5.92 1.64
CA VAL A 131 8.85 6.94 2.69
C VAL A 131 8.50 6.37 4.06
N ALA A 132 7.32 5.75 4.20
CA ALA A 132 6.86 5.14 5.44
C ALA A 132 7.84 4.09 5.98
N GLY A 133 8.37 3.23 5.12
CA GLY A 133 9.35 2.21 5.50
C GLY A 133 10.71 2.81 5.89
N SER A 134 11.23 3.74 5.10
CA SER A 134 12.53 4.40 5.38
C SER A 134 12.55 5.20 6.68
N GLN A 135 11.37 5.69 7.11
CA GLN A 135 11.20 6.48 8.32
C GLN A 135 10.36 5.75 9.38
N ALA A 136 10.31 4.41 9.35
CA ALA A 136 9.45 3.61 10.23
C ALA A 136 9.65 3.93 11.73
N SER A 137 10.90 4.14 12.17
CA SER A 137 11.24 4.50 13.55
C SER A 137 10.85 5.91 13.98
N ARG A 138 10.35 6.73 13.05
CA ARG A 138 9.81 8.08 13.32
C ARG A 138 8.29 8.13 13.26
N LEU A 139 7.63 7.05 12.80
CA LEU A 139 6.18 7.04 12.61
C LEU A 139 5.44 7.43 13.89
N ASP A 140 5.77 6.78 15.00
CA ASP A 140 5.18 7.01 16.34
C ASP A 140 5.29 8.47 16.83
N ARG A 141 6.24 9.25 16.29
CA ARG A 141 6.42 10.67 16.62
C ARG A 141 5.51 11.60 15.83
N VAL A 142 5.03 11.16 14.66
CA VAL A 142 4.30 12.02 13.72
C VAL A 142 2.87 11.55 13.45
N THR A 143 2.60 10.25 13.59
CA THR A 143 1.28 9.64 13.36
C THR A 143 1.14 8.30 14.11
N ASP A 144 -0.07 7.76 14.19
CA ASP A 144 -0.28 6.41 14.72
C ASP A 144 0.14 5.37 13.67
N PRO A 145 1.12 4.49 13.95
CA PRO A 145 1.55 3.46 13.00
C PRO A 145 0.50 2.35 12.78
N ASN A 146 -0.47 2.17 13.69
CA ASN A 146 -1.46 1.10 13.57
C ASN A 146 -2.39 1.26 12.36
N PRO A 147 -3.09 2.41 12.16
CA PRO A 147 -3.90 2.64 10.97
C PRO A 147 -3.11 2.50 9.66
N LEU A 148 -1.89 3.03 9.64
CA LEU A 148 -1.00 2.91 8.48
C LEU A 148 -0.75 1.45 8.12
N LEU A 149 -0.38 0.64 9.11
CA LEU A 149 -0.08 -0.78 8.89
C LEU A 149 -1.33 -1.57 8.45
N VAL A 150 -2.50 -1.25 9.02
CA VAL A 150 -3.78 -1.83 8.59
C VAL A 150 -4.04 -1.53 7.12
N HIS A 151 -3.90 -0.28 6.68
CA HIS A 151 -4.13 0.11 5.30
C HIS A 151 -3.06 -0.41 4.34
N LEU A 152 -1.80 -0.50 4.79
CA LEU A 152 -0.73 -1.12 4.02
C LEU A 152 -1.07 -2.59 3.71
N PHE A 153 -1.47 -3.36 4.71
CA PHE A 153 -1.90 -4.75 4.50
C PHE A 153 -3.18 -4.85 3.68
N GLU A 154 -4.07 -3.87 3.79
CA GLU A 154 -5.28 -3.77 2.99
C GLU A 154 -4.96 -3.62 1.50
N VAL A 155 -4.09 -2.68 1.14
CA VAL A 155 -3.65 -2.45 -0.24
C VAL A 155 -2.84 -3.64 -0.78
N LEU A 156 -2.02 -4.27 0.05
CA LEU A 156 -1.29 -5.49 -0.31
C LEU A 156 -2.24 -6.68 -0.57
N ASP A 157 -3.28 -6.87 0.25
CA ASP A 157 -4.31 -7.90 0.01
C ASP A 157 -5.05 -7.63 -1.30
N LEU A 158 -5.47 -6.39 -1.55
CA LEU A 158 -6.13 -6.00 -2.81
C LEU A 158 -5.24 -6.23 -4.04
N THR A 159 -3.96 -5.89 -3.93
CA THR A 159 -2.97 -6.08 -5.00
C THR A 159 -2.84 -7.56 -5.33
N THR A 160 -2.59 -8.40 -4.31
CA THR A 160 -2.34 -9.84 -4.50
C THR A 160 -3.60 -10.62 -4.86
N ALA A 161 -4.78 -10.22 -4.34
CA ALA A 161 -6.05 -10.81 -4.74
C ALA A 161 -6.40 -10.48 -6.21
N GLY A 162 -6.08 -9.27 -6.67
CA GLY A 162 -6.21 -8.87 -8.06
C GLY A 162 -5.37 -9.76 -9.00
N TRP A 163 -4.14 -10.09 -8.59
CA TRP A 163 -3.26 -10.98 -9.37
C TRP A 163 -3.80 -12.41 -9.46
N GLU A 164 -4.26 -12.96 -8.35
CA GLU A 164 -4.69 -14.37 -8.30
C GLU A 164 -6.08 -14.60 -8.90
N TYR A 165 -7.00 -13.65 -8.72
CA TYR A 165 -8.42 -13.87 -9.02
C TYR A 165 -9.02 -12.81 -9.96
N GLY A 166 -8.43 -11.62 -10.01
CA GLY A 166 -8.88 -10.50 -10.83
C GLY A 166 -8.26 -10.46 -12.24
N ARG A 167 -7.41 -11.42 -12.60
CA ARG A 167 -6.64 -11.45 -13.86
C ARG A 167 -5.78 -10.20 -14.07
N VAL A 168 -5.38 -9.55 -12.99
CA VAL A 168 -4.44 -8.43 -13.05
C VAL A 168 -3.07 -9.00 -13.36
N ARG A 169 -2.52 -8.57 -14.50
CA ARG A 169 -1.20 -9.00 -14.94
C ARG A 169 -0.13 -8.51 -13.97
N VAL A 170 0.82 -9.38 -13.63
CA VAL A 170 1.98 -9.03 -12.80
C VAL A 170 3.11 -8.62 -13.73
N ASP A 171 3.36 -7.32 -13.84
CA ASP A 171 4.57 -6.80 -14.46
C ASP A 171 5.65 -6.44 -13.42
N THR A 172 6.79 -5.95 -13.88
CA THR A 172 7.90 -5.57 -12.98
C THR A 172 7.53 -4.45 -12.02
N ASP A 173 6.64 -3.52 -12.41
CA ASP A 173 6.22 -2.40 -11.56
C ASP A 173 5.26 -2.88 -10.47
N ALA A 174 4.34 -3.80 -10.81
CA ALA A 174 3.46 -4.47 -9.86
C ALA A 174 4.25 -5.31 -8.85
N ALA A 175 5.22 -6.11 -9.33
CA ALA A 175 6.09 -6.89 -8.46
C ALA A 175 6.90 -6.01 -7.52
N ALA A 176 7.47 -4.91 -8.02
CA ALA A 176 8.22 -3.93 -7.22
C ALA A 176 7.33 -3.23 -6.17
N LEU A 177 6.08 -2.89 -6.50
CA LEU A 177 5.14 -2.33 -5.54
C LEU A 177 4.85 -3.32 -4.39
N ALA A 178 4.56 -4.58 -4.71
CA ALA A 178 4.31 -5.59 -3.68
C ALA A 178 5.54 -5.83 -2.80
N ASP A 179 6.73 -5.90 -3.39
CA ASP A 179 7.98 -6.04 -2.65
C ASP A 179 8.23 -4.88 -1.68
N ARG A 180 8.00 -3.64 -2.14
CA ARG A 180 8.09 -2.44 -1.30
C ARG A 180 7.08 -2.50 -0.14
N MET A 181 5.82 -2.87 -0.40
CA MET A 181 4.80 -3.00 0.65
C MET A 181 5.17 -4.04 1.69
N ILE A 182 5.69 -5.21 1.26
CA ILE A 182 6.12 -6.28 2.18
C ILE A 182 7.32 -5.82 3.03
N THR A 183 8.31 -5.21 2.39
CA THR A 183 9.52 -4.69 3.07
C THR A 183 9.15 -3.61 4.09
N THR A 184 8.32 -2.65 3.68
CA THR A 184 7.81 -1.59 4.57
C THR A 184 7.00 -2.15 5.72
N ALA A 185 6.15 -3.15 5.49
CA ALA A 185 5.39 -3.79 6.57
C ALA A 185 6.34 -4.41 7.61
N GLY A 186 7.42 -5.07 7.18
CA GLY A 186 8.45 -5.59 8.08
C GLY A 186 9.17 -4.48 8.86
N GLN A 187 9.56 -3.40 8.18
CA GLN A 187 10.22 -2.24 8.81
C GLN A 187 9.33 -1.56 9.86
N VAL A 188 8.05 -1.36 9.55
CA VAL A 188 7.08 -0.76 10.48
C VAL A 188 6.84 -1.68 11.68
N LEU A 189 6.58 -2.97 11.45
CA LEU A 189 6.40 -3.95 12.52
C LEU A 189 7.60 -4.01 13.47
N ALA A 190 8.83 -4.01 12.93
CA ALA A 190 10.06 -4.04 13.71
C ALA A 190 10.31 -2.75 14.52
N ALA A 191 9.70 -1.63 14.12
CA ALA A 191 9.79 -0.35 14.83
C ALA A 191 8.73 -0.19 15.93
N MET A 192 7.74 -1.09 16.01
CA MET A 192 6.66 -1.03 17.00
C MET A 192 6.99 -1.83 18.26
N ASP A 193 6.69 -1.26 19.43
CA ASP A 193 6.88 -1.94 20.71
C ASP A 193 5.91 -3.12 20.91
N ASP A 194 4.66 -2.99 20.46
CA ASP A 194 3.62 -4.03 20.51
C ASP A 194 2.96 -4.19 19.13
N PRO A 195 3.59 -4.94 18.21
CA PRO A 195 3.09 -5.09 16.85
C PRO A 195 1.79 -5.92 16.80
N PRO A 196 0.80 -5.51 15.99
CA PRO A 196 -0.45 -6.26 15.85
C PRO A 196 -0.23 -7.59 15.15
N ARG A 197 -1.14 -8.55 15.40
CA ARG A 197 -1.12 -9.85 14.71
C ARG A 197 -1.34 -9.67 13.21
N LEU A 198 -0.61 -10.46 12.41
CA LEU A 198 -0.76 -10.48 10.96
C LEU A 198 -2.21 -10.80 10.52
N PRO A 199 -2.78 -10.03 9.57
CA PRO A 199 -4.12 -10.27 9.05
C PRO A 199 -4.30 -11.69 8.48
N PRO A 200 -5.53 -12.25 8.48
CA PRO A 200 -5.81 -13.57 7.93
C PRO A 200 -5.33 -13.75 6.48
N ALA A 201 -5.48 -12.72 5.65
CA ALA A 201 -5.03 -12.73 4.26
C ALA A 201 -3.52 -12.95 4.13
N MET A 202 -2.72 -12.26 4.94
CA MET A 202 -1.25 -12.39 4.94
C MET A 202 -0.83 -13.78 5.38
N ARG A 203 -1.43 -14.29 6.47
CA ARG A 203 -1.15 -15.66 6.96
C ARG A 203 -1.53 -16.72 5.94
N GLU A 204 -2.57 -16.49 5.13
CA GLU A 204 -2.95 -17.39 4.05
C GLU A 204 -1.89 -17.39 2.94
N LEU A 205 -1.43 -16.21 2.50
CA LEU A 205 -0.39 -16.08 1.48
C LEU A 205 0.93 -16.73 1.94
N MET A 206 1.31 -16.54 3.20
CA MET A 206 2.52 -17.14 3.79
C MET A 206 2.50 -18.67 3.84
N ARG A 207 1.34 -19.32 3.72
CA ARG A 207 1.24 -20.79 3.64
C ARG A 207 1.45 -21.33 2.24
N ARG A 208 1.44 -20.46 1.23
CA ARG A 208 1.62 -20.84 -0.17
C ARG A 208 3.09 -20.79 -0.56
N ASN A 209 3.41 -21.47 -1.66
CA ASN A 209 4.75 -21.50 -2.23
C ASN A 209 4.74 -21.42 -3.77
N ASN A 210 3.70 -20.81 -4.33
CA ASN A 210 3.60 -20.58 -5.77
C ASN A 210 4.43 -19.36 -6.18
N THR A 211 5.05 -19.47 -7.35
CA THR A 211 5.73 -18.35 -8.02
C THR A 211 4.82 -17.86 -9.13
N LEU A 212 4.61 -16.54 -9.18
CA LEU A 212 3.90 -15.87 -10.26
C LEU A 212 4.90 -15.42 -11.31
N ASP A 213 4.57 -15.60 -12.59
CA ASP A 213 5.37 -15.05 -13.69
C ASP A 213 5.31 -13.52 -13.67
N VAL A 214 6.47 -12.87 -13.72
CA VAL A 214 6.60 -11.42 -13.81
C VAL A 214 6.91 -11.07 -15.25
N HIS A 215 6.10 -10.20 -15.84
CA HIS A 215 6.25 -9.81 -17.23
C HIS A 215 6.90 -8.44 -17.42
N ASP A 216 7.45 -8.20 -18.61
CA ASP A 216 7.86 -6.87 -19.06
C ASP A 216 6.64 -5.94 -19.15
N PRO A 217 6.68 -4.71 -18.59
CA PRO A 217 5.57 -3.76 -18.71
C PRO A 217 5.22 -3.43 -20.17
N SER A 218 6.20 -3.45 -21.07
CA SER A 218 6.07 -3.05 -22.48
C SER A 218 5.62 -4.17 -23.42
N GLY A 219 5.60 -5.43 -22.98
CA GLY A 219 5.27 -6.55 -23.88
C GLY A 219 5.03 -7.86 -23.14
N PRO A 220 4.46 -8.89 -23.77
CA PRO A 220 3.95 -10.09 -23.08
C PRO A 220 5.03 -11.01 -22.47
N ARG A 221 6.31 -10.70 -22.69
CA ARG A 221 7.45 -11.53 -22.28
C ARG A 221 7.54 -11.68 -20.76
N VAL A 222 7.70 -12.91 -20.28
CA VAL A 222 8.09 -13.20 -18.89
C VAL A 222 9.57 -12.87 -18.71
N VAL A 223 9.89 -12.08 -17.69
CA VAL A 223 11.24 -11.59 -17.36
C VAL A 223 11.72 -12.07 -15.99
N GLY A 224 10.86 -12.69 -15.19
CA GLY A 224 11.22 -13.25 -13.88
C GLY A 224 10.05 -13.94 -13.21
N GLY A 225 10.21 -14.23 -11.91
CA GLY A 225 9.16 -14.81 -11.08
C GLY A 225 9.14 -14.20 -9.69
N PHE A 226 7.95 -14.11 -9.08
CA PHE A 226 7.76 -13.55 -7.74
C PHE A 226 6.99 -14.53 -6.85
N ASN A 227 7.64 -15.00 -5.77
CA ASN A 227 7.03 -15.89 -4.78
C ASN A 227 6.59 -15.08 -3.55
N LEU A 228 5.31 -14.69 -3.54
CA LEU A 228 4.68 -13.91 -2.47
C LEU A 228 4.83 -14.55 -1.09
N GLY A 229 4.56 -15.86 -1.00
CA GLY A 229 4.59 -16.58 0.28
C GLY A 229 6.00 -16.65 0.87
N ALA A 230 7.00 -16.91 0.03
CA ALA A 230 8.41 -16.89 0.45
C ALA A 230 8.83 -15.49 0.91
N ARG A 231 8.50 -14.46 0.13
CA ARG A 231 8.87 -13.07 0.44
C ARG A 231 8.23 -12.55 1.73
N LEU A 232 6.95 -12.86 1.96
CA LEU A 232 6.25 -12.53 3.21
C LEU A 232 6.87 -13.23 4.42
N ARG A 233 7.24 -14.51 4.31
CA ARG A 233 7.89 -15.25 5.40
C ARG A 233 9.25 -14.66 5.74
N GLU A 234 10.03 -14.31 4.72
CA GLU A 234 11.36 -13.68 4.89
C GLU A 234 11.27 -12.35 5.65
N GLN A 235 10.25 -11.53 5.36
CA GLN A 235 10.16 -10.18 5.91
C GLN A 235 9.33 -10.07 7.20
N LEU A 236 8.37 -10.97 7.45
CA LEU A 236 7.37 -10.82 8.52
C LEU A 236 7.44 -11.88 9.64
N LEU A 237 8.37 -12.85 9.58
CA LEU A 237 8.57 -13.88 10.61
C LEU A 237 9.90 -13.75 11.36
N VAL A 238 10.53 -12.57 11.34
CA VAL A 238 11.80 -12.32 12.02
C VAL A 238 11.60 -12.15 13.52
#